data_AF-A0A519UED8-F1
#
_entry.id   AF-A0A519UED8-F1
#
_cell.length_a   1.000
_cell.length_b   1.000
_cell.length_c   1.000
_cell.angle_alpha   90.00
_cell.angle_beta   90.00
_cell.angle_gamma   90.00
#
_symmetry.space_group_name_H-M   'P 1'
#
loop_
_entity.id
_entity.type
_entity.pdbx_description
1 polymer ?
#
loop_
_entity_poly.entity_id
_entity_poly.type
_entity_poly.pdbx_seq_one_letter_code
_entity_poly.pdbx_strand_id
1 'polypeptide(L)'
;TSDDPYAAGCTDAINTYFGNLKLPVGVLKKQSVMKNHSRYTRQLTDSFPNRKLDQEQWSDATDLYRKLLSTSPDGSVVIVTIGHLTNLMNLLKSAPDKYSKLDGLRLANKKVRKWLCMGGQFPSGKEANFYRPDPGSTVYCLSKWTKPVVFAGWEVGAKIVTGAEYLRAKLPPSSPVYKAYELYNNFKGRASWDQVAILLLLPVHTRYFELEKNGHCEVAEDGSNNWKDGVAKNHSYVKLRPGADLTAIARLIDDMTIRN
;
A
#
# COMPACT_ATOMS: atom_id res chain seq x y z
N THR A 1 -1.09 -7.18 9.62
CA THR A 1 -2.31 -7.56 8.87
C THR A 1 -2.01 -8.58 7.79
N SER A 2 -0.81 -8.60 7.19
CA SER A 2 -0.41 -9.67 6.25
C SER A 2 -0.49 -11.07 6.87
N ASP A 3 -0.27 -11.15 8.18
CA ASP A 3 -0.35 -12.33 9.04
C ASP A 3 -1.76 -12.58 9.62
N ASP A 4 -2.78 -11.83 9.19
CA ASP A 4 -4.16 -12.01 9.65
C ASP A 4 -4.95 -12.90 8.67
N PRO A 5 -5.52 -14.04 9.12
CA PRO A 5 -6.14 -15.01 8.22
C PRO A 5 -7.42 -14.48 7.56
N TYR A 6 -8.02 -13.40 8.08
CA TYR A 6 -9.22 -12.79 7.53
C TYR A 6 -8.92 -11.58 6.63
N ALA A 7 -7.65 -11.20 6.45
CA ALA A 7 -7.29 -10.00 5.67
C ALA A 7 -7.75 -10.08 4.21
N ALA A 8 -7.63 -11.26 3.58
CA ALA A 8 -8.04 -11.45 2.19
C ALA A 8 -9.56 -11.38 2.03
N GLY A 9 -10.31 -12.08 2.89
CA GLY A 9 -11.77 -12.04 2.93
C GLY A 9 -12.31 -10.63 3.22
N CYS A 10 -11.65 -9.89 4.11
CA CYS A 10 -11.98 -8.50 4.42
C CYS A 10 -11.77 -7.60 3.18
N THR A 11 -10.64 -7.75 2.50
CA THR A 11 -10.33 -7.02 1.25
C THR A 11 -11.38 -7.34 0.19
N ASP A 12 -11.75 -8.61 0.06
CA ASP A 12 -12.75 -9.06 -0.90
C ASP A 12 -14.16 -8.56 -0.59
N ALA A 13 -14.53 -8.47 0.69
CA ALA A 13 -15.79 -7.87 1.13
C ALA A 13 -15.87 -6.39 0.76
N ILE A 14 -14.77 -5.64 0.94
CA ILE A 14 -14.68 -4.23 0.51
C ILE A 14 -14.79 -4.14 -1.02
N ASN A 15 -14.04 -4.96 -1.77
CA ASN A 15 -14.14 -4.99 -3.23
C ASN A 15 -15.57 -5.30 -3.71
N THR A 16 -16.21 -6.29 -3.10
CA THR A 16 -17.59 -6.69 -3.40
C THR A 16 -18.56 -5.55 -3.14
N TYR A 17 -18.41 -4.83 -2.03
CA TYR A 17 -19.22 -3.67 -1.72
C TYR A 17 -19.10 -2.54 -2.76
N PHE A 18 -17.91 -2.31 -3.33
CA PHE A 18 -17.72 -1.34 -4.41
C PHE A 18 -18.02 -1.89 -5.81
N GLY A 19 -18.59 -3.10 -5.94
CA GLY A 19 -18.92 -3.70 -7.24
C GLY A 19 -17.72 -4.27 -8.00
N ASN A 20 -16.55 -4.34 -7.38
CA ASN A 20 -15.30 -4.79 -7.98
C ASN A 20 -15.10 -6.32 -7.89
N LEU A 21 -16.12 -7.07 -8.28
CA LEU A 21 -16.23 -8.53 -8.09
C LEU A 21 -15.12 -9.36 -8.75
N LYS A 22 -14.46 -8.80 -9.77
CA LYS A 22 -13.42 -9.49 -10.55
C LYS A 22 -12.00 -9.15 -10.10
N LEU A 23 -11.82 -8.25 -9.12
CA LEU A 23 -10.48 -7.91 -8.64
C LEU A 23 -9.84 -9.11 -7.92
N PRO A 24 -8.70 -9.62 -8.43
CA PRO A 24 -8.03 -10.73 -7.80
C PRO A 24 -7.36 -10.28 -6.50
N VAL A 25 -7.39 -11.15 -5.48
CA VAL A 25 -6.71 -10.93 -4.20
C VAL A 25 -5.67 -12.04 -4.04
N GLY A 26 -4.43 -11.63 -3.82
CA GLY A 26 -3.31 -12.53 -3.54
C GLY A 26 -2.90 -12.43 -2.09
N VAL A 27 -2.47 -13.55 -1.51
CA VAL A 27 -1.99 -13.61 -0.12
C VAL A 27 -0.53 -14.04 -0.08
N LEU A 28 0.22 -13.56 0.91
CA LEU A 28 1.54 -14.09 1.21
C LEU A 28 1.35 -15.50 1.79
N LYS A 29 1.62 -16.54 0.99
CA LYS A 29 1.52 -17.94 1.42
C LYS A 29 2.73 -18.34 2.27
N LYS A 30 2.61 -19.50 2.93
CA LYS A 30 3.68 -20.13 3.73
C LYS A 30 4.22 -19.24 4.86
N GLN A 31 3.38 -18.36 5.40
CA GLN A 31 3.68 -17.66 6.63
C GLN A 31 3.70 -18.66 7.78
N SER A 32 4.75 -18.62 8.61
CA SER A 32 4.96 -19.57 9.70
C SER A 32 3.92 -19.44 10.80
N VAL A 33 3.33 -18.26 10.98
CA VAL A 33 2.30 -17.99 11.98
C VAL A 33 1.25 -17.05 11.39
N MET A 34 -0.01 -17.45 11.48
CA MET A 34 -1.16 -16.57 11.24
C MET A 34 -1.80 -16.23 12.59
N LYS A 35 -2.15 -14.96 12.79
CA LYS A 35 -2.77 -14.47 14.03
C LYS A 35 -3.98 -13.61 13.69
N ASN A 36 -5.13 -13.95 14.26
CA ASN A 36 -6.29 -13.07 14.21
C ASN A 36 -6.10 -11.95 15.24
N HIS A 37 -5.66 -10.77 14.80
CA HIS A 37 -5.35 -9.64 15.68
C HIS A 37 -5.98 -8.33 15.24
N SER A 38 -6.47 -8.25 14.00
CA SER A 38 -7.19 -7.07 13.55
C SER A 38 -8.52 -6.94 14.26
N ARG A 39 -8.91 -5.67 14.50
CA ARG A 39 -10.18 -5.32 15.14
C ARG A 39 -11.38 -5.52 14.22
N TYR A 40 -11.17 -5.67 12.91
CA TYR A 40 -12.25 -5.63 11.93
C TYR A 40 -12.20 -6.71 10.85
N THR A 41 -11.04 -7.30 10.51
CA THR A 41 -10.92 -8.18 9.32
C THR A 41 -11.85 -9.38 9.40
N ARG A 42 -11.91 -10.04 10.56
CA ARG A 42 -12.81 -11.17 10.79
C ARG A 42 -14.27 -10.77 10.67
N GLN A 43 -14.70 -9.73 11.39
CA GLN A 43 -16.10 -9.29 11.35
C GLN A 43 -16.53 -8.95 9.92
N LEU A 44 -15.69 -8.26 9.15
CA LEU A 44 -15.98 -7.90 7.77
C LEU A 44 -16.06 -9.14 6.87
N THR A 45 -15.13 -10.09 7.03
CA THR A 45 -15.14 -11.36 6.29
C THR A 45 -16.39 -12.18 6.59
N ASP A 46 -16.81 -12.23 7.84
CA ASP A 46 -17.94 -13.07 8.27
C ASP A 46 -19.29 -12.43 7.90
N SER A 47 -19.42 -11.10 8.04
CA SER A 47 -20.73 -10.42 8.00
C SER A 47 -21.11 -9.77 6.68
N PHE A 48 -20.17 -9.60 5.74
CA PHE A 48 -20.43 -8.93 4.46
C PHE A 48 -20.28 -9.87 3.27
N PRO A 49 -21.00 -9.64 2.16
CA PRO A 49 -20.83 -10.41 0.94
C PRO A 49 -19.38 -10.40 0.45
N ASN A 50 -18.85 -11.59 0.18
CA ASN A 50 -17.54 -11.84 -0.42
C ASN A 50 -17.55 -13.25 -1.04
N ARG A 51 -16.45 -13.68 -1.64
CA ARG A 51 -16.32 -14.99 -2.29
C ARG A 51 -16.27 -16.19 -1.33
N LYS A 52 -16.20 -15.96 -0.01
CA LYS A 52 -16.14 -16.98 1.05
C LYS A 52 -15.11 -18.08 0.76
N LEU A 53 -13.91 -17.66 0.37
CA LEU A 53 -12.80 -18.57 0.07
C LEU A 53 -12.02 -18.93 1.32
N ASP A 54 -11.65 -20.21 1.43
CA ASP A 54 -10.71 -20.71 2.41
C ASP A 54 -9.30 -20.17 2.14
N GLN A 55 -8.46 -20.18 3.19
CA GLN A 55 -7.10 -19.61 3.12
C GLN A 55 -6.26 -20.19 1.98
N GLU A 56 -6.45 -21.48 1.68
CA GLU A 56 -5.72 -22.21 0.64
C GLU A 56 -6.17 -21.82 -0.77
N GLN A 57 -7.43 -21.44 -0.96
CA GLN A 57 -8.03 -21.10 -2.25
C GLN A 57 -7.61 -19.72 -2.77
N TRP A 58 -7.19 -18.79 -1.88
CA TRP A 58 -6.63 -17.51 -2.31
C TRP A 58 -5.38 -17.72 -3.16
N SER A 59 -5.19 -16.88 -4.19
CA SER A 59 -3.98 -16.94 -5.01
C SER A 59 -2.73 -16.62 -4.18
N ASP A 60 -1.60 -17.24 -4.51
CA ASP A 60 -0.31 -16.77 -4.02
C ASP A 60 -0.03 -15.36 -4.61
N ALA A 61 0.40 -14.43 -3.76
CA ALA A 61 0.65 -13.05 -4.16
C ALA A 61 1.76 -12.94 -5.22
N THR A 62 2.81 -13.77 -5.14
CA THR A 62 3.92 -13.77 -6.11
C THR A 62 3.42 -14.24 -7.47
N ASP A 63 2.71 -15.37 -7.50
CA ASP A 63 2.11 -15.90 -8.74
C ASP A 63 1.13 -14.90 -9.36
N LEU A 64 0.30 -14.23 -8.53
CA LEU A 64 -0.64 -13.23 -9.01
C LEU A 64 0.07 -12.02 -9.60
N TYR A 65 1.13 -11.49 -8.94
CA TYR A 65 1.94 -10.41 -9.48
C TYR A 65 2.53 -10.80 -10.84
N ARG A 66 3.15 -11.99 -10.94
CA ARG A 66 3.77 -12.46 -12.18
C ARG A 66 2.76 -12.58 -13.31
N LYS A 67 1.59 -13.16 -13.05
CA LYS A 67 0.47 -13.25 -14.00
C LYS A 67 0.06 -11.86 -14.49
N LEU A 68 -0.30 -10.95 -13.57
CA LEU A 68 -0.79 -9.62 -13.93
C LEU A 68 0.25 -8.81 -14.71
N LEU A 69 1.51 -8.83 -14.28
CA LEU A 69 2.58 -8.14 -15.00
C LEU A 69 2.82 -8.73 -16.39
N SER A 70 2.80 -10.06 -16.55
CA SER A 70 3.03 -10.70 -17.85
C SER A 70 2.04 -10.26 -18.92
N THR A 71 0.78 -10.03 -18.53
CA THR A 71 -0.32 -9.64 -19.42
C THR A 71 -0.46 -8.13 -19.61
N SER A 72 0.18 -7.33 -18.76
CA SER A 72 0.11 -5.86 -18.88
C SER A 72 1.02 -5.34 -20.00
N PRO A 73 0.66 -4.22 -20.65
CA PRO A 73 1.57 -3.51 -21.54
C PRO A 73 2.86 -3.09 -20.83
N ASP A 74 3.96 -3.01 -21.57
CA ASP A 74 5.24 -2.56 -21.01
C ASP A 74 5.14 -1.12 -20.50
N GLY A 75 5.77 -0.82 -19.36
CA GLY A 75 5.75 0.51 -18.75
C GLY A 75 4.37 1.06 -18.38
N SER A 76 3.34 0.22 -18.24
CA SER A 76 1.97 0.66 -17.93
C SER A 76 1.61 0.58 -16.45
N VAL A 77 2.25 -0.33 -15.70
CA VAL A 77 1.83 -0.68 -14.34
C VAL A 77 2.41 0.29 -13.31
N VAL A 78 1.59 0.69 -12.33
CA VAL A 78 2.07 1.36 -11.11
C VAL A 78 1.92 0.38 -9.97
N ILE A 79 3.01 0.11 -9.24
CA ILE A 79 2.95 -0.66 -8.00
C ILE A 79 2.74 0.32 -6.85
N VAL A 80 1.79 0.03 -5.96
CA VAL A 80 1.59 0.78 -4.72
C VAL A 80 1.77 -0.16 -3.54
N THR A 81 2.65 0.19 -2.61
CA THR A 81 2.87 -0.57 -1.37
C THR A 81 2.46 0.30 -0.18
N ILE A 82 1.56 -0.24 0.64
CA ILE A 82 1.02 0.37 1.86
C ILE A 82 1.19 -0.55 3.07
N GLY A 83 2.31 -1.27 3.08
CA GLY A 83 2.59 -2.35 4.01
C GLY A 83 3.99 -2.91 3.76
N HIS A 84 4.34 -3.97 4.48
CA HIS A 84 5.64 -4.61 4.38
C HIS A 84 5.97 -5.08 2.94
N LEU A 85 7.25 -5.06 2.59
CA LEU A 85 7.70 -5.25 1.21
C LEU A 85 8.01 -6.72 0.85
N THR A 86 7.69 -7.68 1.73
CA THR A 86 7.97 -9.11 1.50
C THR A 86 7.36 -9.62 0.18
N ASN A 87 6.13 -9.24 -0.16
CA ASN A 87 5.51 -9.62 -1.45
C ASN A 87 6.25 -9.03 -2.65
N LEU A 88 6.70 -7.76 -2.57
CA LEU A 88 7.47 -7.13 -3.63
C LEU A 88 8.86 -7.80 -3.75
N MET A 89 9.51 -8.10 -2.63
CA MET A 89 10.77 -8.83 -2.60
C MET A 89 10.63 -10.21 -3.27
N ASN A 90 9.58 -10.97 -2.91
CA ASN A 90 9.32 -12.29 -3.47
C ASN A 90 9.06 -12.22 -4.97
N LEU A 91 8.31 -11.22 -5.43
CA LEU A 91 8.18 -10.92 -6.85
C LEU A 91 9.56 -10.72 -7.47
N LEU A 92 10.37 -9.79 -6.97
CA LEU A 92 11.69 -9.48 -7.57
C LEU A 92 12.65 -10.68 -7.58
N LYS A 93 12.57 -11.56 -6.57
CA LYS A 93 13.38 -12.79 -6.47
C LYS A 93 12.84 -13.96 -7.30
N SER A 94 11.61 -13.89 -7.80
CA SER A 94 10.98 -15.03 -8.48
C SER A 94 11.70 -15.44 -9.77
N ALA A 95 11.82 -16.74 -9.98
CA ALA A 95 12.34 -17.31 -11.22
C ALA A 95 11.34 -17.18 -12.38
N PRO A 96 11.75 -17.39 -13.65
CA PRO A 96 10.82 -17.59 -14.76
C PRO A 96 9.79 -18.67 -14.46
N ASP A 97 8.60 -18.55 -15.04
CA ASP A 97 7.48 -19.45 -14.80
C ASP A 97 6.58 -19.59 -16.03
N LYS A 98 5.41 -20.22 -15.83
CA LYS A 98 4.39 -20.41 -16.88
C LYS A 98 3.81 -19.10 -17.45
N TYR A 99 3.93 -17.97 -16.74
CA TYR A 99 3.41 -16.69 -17.20
C TYR A 99 4.44 -15.89 -18.00
N SER A 100 5.73 -16.01 -17.65
CA SER A 100 6.79 -15.26 -18.31
C SER A 100 8.15 -15.96 -18.24
N LYS A 101 8.88 -15.93 -19.36
CA LYS A 101 10.29 -16.36 -19.44
C LYS A 101 11.25 -15.42 -18.71
N LEU A 102 10.80 -14.23 -18.31
CA LEU A 102 11.60 -13.31 -17.51
C LEU A 102 11.51 -13.69 -16.03
N ASP A 103 12.64 -13.60 -15.32
CA ASP A 103 12.61 -13.54 -13.86
C ASP A 103 11.87 -12.29 -13.38
N GLY A 104 11.53 -12.27 -12.10
CA GLY A 104 10.70 -11.25 -11.51
C GLY A 104 11.28 -9.84 -11.59
N LEU A 105 12.59 -9.69 -11.40
CA LEU A 105 13.27 -8.40 -11.52
C LEU A 105 13.18 -7.86 -12.95
N ARG A 106 13.49 -8.67 -13.96
CA ARG A 106 13.38 -8.28 -15.38
C ARG A 106 11.94 -8.02 -15.78
N LEU A 107 10.99 -8.83 -15.29
CA LEU A 107 9.57 -8.63 -15.54
C LEU A 107 9.08 -7.31 -14.95
N ALA A 108 9.39 -7.01 -13.68
CA ALA A 108 9.04 -5.76 -13.04
C ALA A 108 9.66 -4.56 -13.78
N ASN A 109 10.96 -4.62 -14.13
CA ASN A 109 11.63 -3.57 -14.89
C ASN A 109 11.05 -3.37 -16.30
N LYS A 110 10.48 -4.41 -16.92
CA LYS A 110 9.82 -4.29 -18.22
C LYS A 110 8.42 -3.68 -18.11
N LYS A 111 7.66 -4.07 -17.09
CA LYS A 111 6.21 -3.82 -17.00
C LYS A 111 5.82 -2.61 -16.14
N VAL A 112 6.63 -2.29 -15.14
CA VAL A 112 6.32 -1.24 -14.17
C VAL A 112 6.86 0.11 -14.62
N ARG A 113 5.99 1.11 -14.58
CA ARG A 113 6.29 2.53 -14.81
C ARG A 113 6.96 3.17 -13.61
N LYS A 114 6.36 3.02 -12.42
CA LYS A 114 6.83 3.59 -11.16
C LYS A 114 6.28 2.81 -9.96
N TRP A 115 6.95 2.99 -8.82
CA TRP A 115 6.53 2.47 -7.53
C TRP A 115 6.14 3.64 -6.61
N LEU A 116 4.97 3.56 -5.99
CA LEU A 116 4.53 4.48 -4.93
C LEU A 116 4.59 3.71 -3.61
N CYS A 117 5.37 4.20 -2.66
CA CYS A 117 5.67 3.49 -1.42
C CYS A 117 5.25 4.32 -0.22
N MET A 118 4.23 3.91 0.53
CA MET A 118 4.11 4.36 1.92
C MET A 118 5.20 3.66 2.72
N GLY A 119 6.18 4.44 3.16
CA GLY A 119 7.28 3.92 3.96
C GLY A 119 8.40 4.92 4.12
N GLY A 120 9.20 4.72 5.16
CA GLY A 120 10.26 5.63 5.56
C GLY A 120 9.76 6.88 6.27
N GLN A 121 10.70 7.60 6.87
CA GLN A 121 10.50 8.89 7.52
C GLN A 121 11.57 9.84 7.01
N PHE A 122 11.17 10.97 6.43
CA PHE A 122 12.09 11.87 5.75
C PHE A 122 12.23 13.20 6.52
N PRO A 123 13.46 13.75 6.63
CA PRO A 123 14.68 13.29 5.97
C PRO A 123 15.34 12.07 6.64
N SER A 124 15.00 11.72 7.87
CA SER A 124 15.52 10.52 8.53
C SER A 124 14.55 9.95 9.57
N GLY A 125 14.65 8.64 9.81
CA GLY A 125 13.91 7.99 10.88
C GLY A 125 13.77 6.48 10.69
N LYS A 126 12.75 5.91 11.33
CA LYS A 126 12.52 4.46 11.34
C LYS A 126 11.02 4.16 11.36
N GLU A 127 10.49 3.86 10.18
CA GLU A 127 9.06 3.72 9.93
C GLU A 127 8.65 2.23 9.83
N ALA A 128 7.45 1.91 10.34
CA ALA A 128 6.99 0.53 10.57
C ALA A 128 7.03 -0.36 9.33
N ASN A 129 6.58 0.10 8.16
CA ASN A 129 6.63 -0.69 6.93
C ASN A 129 8.06 -1.01 6.48
N PHE A 130 9.01 -0.14 6.81
CA PHE A 130 10.42 -0.33 6.50
C PHE A 130 11.12 -1.28 7.47
N TYR A 131 10.87 -1.18 8.78
CA TYR A 131 11.69 -1.88 9.78
C TYR A 131 11.11 -3.18 10.32
N ARG A 132 9.79 -3.40 10.27
CA ARG A 132 9.18 -4.61 10.86
C ARG A 132 8.05 -5.18 10.01
N PRO A 133 7.83 -6.50 10.07
CA PRO A 133 8.67 -7.50 10.73
C PRO A 133 9.91 -7.88 9.90
N ASP A 134 10.01 -7.41 8.65
CA ASP A 134 10.99 -7.88 7.66
C ASP A 134 11.74 -6.69 7.02
N PRO A 135 12.73 -6.09 7.72
CA PRO A 135 13.53 -5.00 7.16
C PRO A 135 14.36 -5.43 5.96
N GLY A 136 14.72 -6.72 5.88
CA GLY A 136 15.46 -7.30 4.77
C GLY A 136 14.70 -7.15 3.44
N SER A 137 13.37 -7.23 3.46
CA SER A 137 12.56 -6.96 2.26
C SER A 137 12.72 -5.53 1.74
N THR A 138 12.80 -4.54 2.63
CA THR A 138 13.01 -3.13 2.29
C THR A 138 14.38 -2.90 1.68
N VAL A 139 15.43 -3.39 2.35
CA VAL A 139 16.81 -3.30 1.88
C VAL A 139 16.96 -3.95 0.50
N TYR A 140 16.40 -5.16 0.33
CA TYR A 140 16.45 -5.86 -0.94
C TYR A 140 15.70 -5.11 -2.05
N CYS A 141 14.46 -4.69 -1.80
CA CYS A 141 13.67 -4.01 -2.83
C CYS A 141 14.35 -2.71 -3.27
N LEU A 142 14.78 -1.86 -2.33
CA LEU A 142 15.41 -0.59 -2.68
C LEU A 142 16.77 -0.74 -3.34
N SER A 143 17.57 -1.74 -2.98
CA SER A 143 18.85 -1.99 -3.64
C SER A 143 18.72 -2.54 -5.06
N LYS A 144 17.60 -3.20 -5.39
CA LYS A 144 17.38 -3.81 -6.72
C LYS A 144 16.45 -3.00 -7.63
N TRP A 145 15.64 -2.10 -7.08
CA TRP A 145 14.67 -1.34 -7.85
C TRP A 145 15.32 -0.26 -8.71
N THR A 146 15.00 -0.24 -10.01
CA THR A 146 15.62 0.72 -10.96
C THR A 146 14.65 1.74 -11.55
N LYS A 147 13.33 1.51 -11.42
CA LYS A 147 12.29 2.43 -11.89
C LYS A 147 12.08 3.57 -10.90
N PRO A 148 11.47 4.70 -11.31
CA PRO A 148 11.10 5.75 -10.36
C PRO A 148 10.34 5.19 -9.15
N VAL A 149 10.74 5.58 -7.94
CA VAL A 149 10.04 5.33 -6.68
C VAL A 149 9.75 6.66 -5.98
N VAL A 150 8.52 6.78 -5.48
CA VAL A 150 8.06 7.93 -4.71
C VAL A 150 7.65 7.45 -3.31
N PHE A 151 8.31 7.97 -2.29
CA PHE A 151 8.02 7.67 -0.89
C PHE A 151 7.00 8.64 -0.31
N ALA A 152 5.88 8.11 0.17
CA ALA A 152 4.97 8.80 1.07
C ALA A 152 5.46 8.57 2.51
N GLY A 153 6.25 9.51 3.01
CA GLY A 153 6.88 9.43 4.33
C GLY A 153 5.91 9.57 5.50
N TRP A 154 6.33 9.08 6.65
CA TRP A 154 5.59 9.16 7.90
C TRP A 154 5.14 10.59 8.26
N GLU A 155 6.03 11.57 8.07
CA GLU A 155 5.86 12.98 8.46
C GLU A 155 4.73 13.71 7.72
N VAL A 156 4.41 13.29 6.50
CA VAL A 156 3.28 13.85 5.73
C VAL A 156 1.98 13.20 6.17
N GLY A 157 1.93 11.86 6.19
CA GLY A 157 0.71 11.13 6.59
C GLY A 157 0.30 11.38 8.04
N ALA A 158 1.26 11.63 8.94
CA ALA A 158 1.02 11.95 10.35
C ALA A 158 0.18 13.22 10.54
N LYS A 159 0.25 14.17 9.61
CA LYS A 159 -0.45 15.46 9.67
C LYS A 159 -1.87 15.42 9.13
N ILE A 160 -2.22 14.40 8.34
CA ILE A 160 -3.51 14.29 7.66
C ILE A 160 -4.38 13.28 8.40
N VAL A 161 -5.41 13.74 9.09
CA VAL A 161 -6.31 12.90 9.90
C VAL A 161 -7.64 12.70 9.17
N THR A 162 -7.97 11.45 8.85
CA THR A 162 -9.19 11.04 8.13
C THR A 162 -9.99 10.03 8.95
N GLY A 163 -11.18 9.65 8.49
CA GLY A 163 -11.99 8.62 9.15
C GLY A 163 -12.62 9.05 10.46
N ALA A 164 -12.88 10.35 10.60
CA ALA A 164 -13.52 10.94 11.77
C ALA A 164 -15.03 11.17 11.53
N GLU A 165 -15.63 12.08 12.30
CA GLU A 165 -17.07 12.38 12.25
C GLU A 165 -17.56 12.78 10.85
N TYR A 166 -16.73 13.47 10.05
CA TYR A 166 -17.07 13.78 8.66
C TYR A 166 -17.37 12.51 7.85
N LEU A 167 -16.47 11.53 7.86
CA LEU A 167 -16.66 10.27 7.17
C LEU A 167 -17.85 9.49 7.75
N ARG A 168 -17.97 9.46 9.09
CA ARG A 168 -19.07 8.78 9.79
C ARG A 168 -20.44 9.26 9.30
N ALA A 169 -20.61 10.58 9.20
CA ALA A 169 -21.87 11.20 8.77
C ALA A 169 -22.22 10.92 7.30
N LYS A 170 -21.25 10.48 6.50
CA LYS A 170 -21.42 10.24 5.05
C LYS A 170 -21.55 8.77 4.68
N LEU A 171 -21.06 7.86 5.52
CA LEU A 171 -21.15 6.43 5.27
C LEU A 171 -22.47 5.85 5.78
N PRO A 172 -23.18 5.01 4.99
CA PRO A 172 -24.33 4.29 5.50
C PRO A 172 -23.87 3.25 6.54
N PRO A 173 -24.60 3.04 7.65
CA PRO A 173 -24.23 2.03 8.66
C PRO A 173 -24.12 0.59 8.12
N SER A 174 -24.75 0.31 6.98
CA SER A 174 -24.66 -0.97 6.27
C SER A 174 -23.37 -1.14 5.45
N SER A 175 -22.48 -0.14 5.41
CA SER A 175 -21.20 -0.22 4.69
C SER A 175 -20.16 -1.03 5.47
N PRO A 176 -19.40 -1.93 4.84
CA PRO A 176 -18.24 -2.55 5.48
C PRO A 176 -17.17 -1.52 5.86
N VAL A 177 -17.08 -0.40 5.12
CA VAL A 177 -16.17 0.71 5.45
C VAL A 177 -16.62 1.35 6.76
N TYR A 178 -17.92 1.61 6.93
CA TYR A 178 -18.46 2.14 8.19
C TYR A 178 -18.09 1.20 9.34
N LYS A 179 -18.35 -0.10 9.17
CA LYS A 179 -18.08 -1.10 10.20
C LYS A 179 -16.59 -1.21 10.54
N ALA A 180 -15.70 -1.09 9.56
CA ALA A 180 -14.26 -1.11 9.80
C ALA A 180 -13.81 0.08 10.67
N TYR A 181 -14.23 1.31 10.35
CA TYR A 181 -13.87 2.49 11.13
C TYR A 181 -14.50 2.49 12.53
N GLU A 182 -15.74 2.00 12.64
CA GLU A 182 -16.41 1.79 13.93
C GLU A 182 -15.59 0.84 14.82
N LEU A 183 -15.28 -0.35 14.33
CA LEU A 183 -14.55 -1.37 15.10
C LEU A 183 -13.09 -0.99 15.37
N TYR A 184 -12.45 -0.28 14.44
CA TYR A 184 -11.04 0.08 14.58
C TYR A 184 -10.82 1.05 15.74
N ASN A 185 -11.56 2.17 15.77
CA ASN A 185 -11.41 3.16 16.84
C ASN A 185 -12.65 4.02 17.09
N ASN A 186 -13.84 3.60 16.62
CA ASN A 186 -15.10 4.34 16.72
C ASN A 186 -15.02 5.75 16.13
N PHE A 187 -14.51 5.87 14.91
CA PHE A 187 -14.40 7.15 14.18
C PHE A 187 -13.65 8.26 14.93
N LYS A 188 -12.64 7.92 15.74
CA LYS A 188 -11.79 8.90 16.44
C LYS A 188 -10.82 9.64 15.52
N GLY A 189 -10.86 9.38 14.22
CA GLY A 189 -9.87 9.85 13.26
C GLY A 189 -8.55 9.08 13.34
N ARG A 190 -7.80 9.05 12.24
CA ARG A 190 -6.48 8.41 12.18
C ARG A 190 -5.58 9.10 11.16
N ALA A 191 -4.28 9.16 11.46
CA ALA A 191 -3.27 9.59 10.48
C ALA A 191 -3.32 8.76 9.19
N SER A 192 -3.16 9.42 8.05
CA SER A 192 -3.46 8.90 6.71
C SER A 192 -2.20 8.58 5.92
N TRP A 193 -1.35 7.69 6.43
CA TRP A 193 -0.10 7.34 5.76
C TRP A 193 -0.32 6.62 4.44
N ASP A 194 -1.11 5.55 4.46
CA ASP A 194 -1.36 4.72 3.28
C ASP A 194 -2.13 5.50 2.20
N GLN A 195 -3.08 6.33 2.63
CA GLN A 195 -3.92 7.11 1.74
C GLN A 195 -3.13 8.22 1.04
N VAL A 196 -2.06 8.76 1.63
CA VAL A 196 -1.15 9.68 0.91
C VAL A 196 -0.53 8.97 -0.29
N ALA A 197 -0.07 7.72 -0.15
CA ALA A 197 0.48 6.96 -1.27
C ALA A 197 -0.57 6.68 -2.36
N ILE A 198 -1.83 6.43 -1.97
CA ILE A 198 -2.95 6.27 -2.90
C ILE A 198 -3.24 7.58 -3.64
N LEU A 199 -3.23 8.72 -2.95
CA LEU A 199 -3.53 10.01 -3.55
C LEU A 199 -2.54 10.36 -4.68
N LEU A 200 -1.29 9.90 -4.61
CA LEU A 200 -0.27 10.06 -5.66
C LEU A 200 -0.62 9.38 -7.01
N LEU A 201 -1.66 8.54 -7.06
CA LEU A 201 -2.21 8.02 -8.30
C LEU A 201 -3.04 9.07 -9.06
N LEU A 202 -3.57 10.07 -8.36
CA LEU A 202 -4.50 11.05 -8.90
C LEU A 202 -3.82 12.38 -9.22
N PRO A 203 -4.09 13.02 -10.38
CA PRO A 203 -3.47 14.29 -10.75
C PRO A 203 -3.58 15.40 -9.70
N VAL A 204 -4.68 15.38 -8.92
CA VAL A 204 -4.98 16.34 -7.85
C VAL A 204 -3.90 16.39 -6.76
N HIS A 205 -3.09 15.33 -6.59
CA HIS A 205 -2.01 15.31 -5.60
C HIS A 205 -1.05 16.50 -5.76
N THR A 206 -0.84 16.96 -7.00
CA THR A 206 0.09 18.06 -7.33
C THR A 206 -0.32 19.40 -6.74
N ARG A 207 -1.59 19.57 -6.34
CA ARG A 207 -2.10 20.77 -5.66
C ARG A 207 -1.63 20.86 -4.21
N TYR A 208 -1.37 19.71 -3.59
CA TYR A 208 -1.08 19.62 -2.15
C TYR A 208 0.36 19.20 -1.87
N PHE A 209 0.95 18.45 -2.80
CA PHE A 209 2.24 17.83 -2.63
C PHE A 209 3.23 18.29 -3.68
N GLU A 210 4.48 18.42 -3.25
CA GLU A 210 5.65 18.48 -4.10
C GLU A 210 6.57 17.29 -3.81
N LEU A 211 7.51 17.02 -4.72
CA LEU A 211 8.43 15.91 -4.58
C LEU A 211 9.84 16.45 -4.38
N GLU A 212 10.49 16.04 -3.29
CA GLU A 212 11.94 16.17 -3.17
C GLU A 212 12.60 15.11 -4.05
N LYS A 213 13.50 15.54 -4.93
CA LYS A 213 14.15 14.70 -5.94
C LYS A 213 15.67 14.81 -5.91
N ASN A 214 16.22 15.79 -5.20
CA ASN A 214 17.66 16.03 -5.14
C ASN A 214 18.33 15.13 -4.10
N GLY A 215 18.28 13.82 -4.33
CA GLY A 215 18.90 12.86 -3.44
C GLY A 215 18.34 11.46 -3.60
N HIS A 216 18.57 10.65 -2.57
CA HIS A 216 17.99 9.32 -2.49
C HIS A 216 17.80 8.84 -1.06
N CYS A 217 16.82 7.96 -0.88
CA CYS A 217 16.66 7.18 0.34
C CYS A 217 17.76 6.13 0.46
N GLU A 218 18.61 6.24 1.48
CA GLU A 218 19.50 5.19 1.97
C GLU A 218 18.82 4.48 3.13
N VAL A 219 18.86 3.15 3.15
CA VAL A 219 18.22 2.32 4.19
C VAL A 219 19.26 1.41 4.81
N ALA A 220 19.35 1.42 6.13
CA ALA A 220 20.21 0.54 6.91
C ALA A 220 19.60 -0.85 7.05
N GLU A 221 20.40 -1.82 7.51
CA GLU A 221 19.97 -3.23 7.67
C GLU A 221 18.75 -3.38 8.61
N ASP A 222 18.62 -2.48 9.57
CA ASP A 222 17.52 -2.47 10.54
C ASP A 222 16.25 -1.76 10.03
N GLY A 223 16.24 -1.30 8.77
CA GLY A 223 15.14 -0.59 8.13
C GLY A 223 15.03 0.90 8.50
N SER A 224 15.94 1.46 9.31
CA SER A 224 16.03 2.92 9.44
C SER A 224 16.49 3.54 8.11
N ASN A 225 16.03 4.76 7.82
CA ASN A 225 16.35 5.45 6.58
C ASN A 225 16.93 6.84 6.82
N ASN A 226 17.76 7.27 5.88
CA ASN A 226 18.27 8.63 5.77
C ASN A 226 18.18 9.08 4.31
N TRP A 227 17.74 10.31 4.08
CA TRP A 227 17.84 10.97 2.79
C TRP A 227 19.25 11.51 2.60
N LYS A 228 19.88 11.14 1.49
CA LYS A 228 21.19 11.65 1.08
C LYS A 228 21.00 12.68 -0.01
N ASP A 229 21.20 13.95 0.35
CA ASP A 229 21.09 15.07 -0.59
C ASP A 229 22.17 15.00 -1.69
N GLY A 230 21.87 15.60 -2.84
CA GLY A 230 22.84 15.82 -3.94
C GLY A 230 23.19 14.58 -4.78
N VAL A 231 22.90 13.37 -4.30
CA VAL A 231 23.06 12.12 -5.08
C VAL A 231 21.70 11.67 -5.57
N ALA A 232 21.24 12.27 -6.66
CA ALA A 232 19.96 11.92 -7.27
C ALA A 232 19.99 10.49 -7.84
N LYS A 233 19.00 9.68 -7.47
CA LYS A 233 18.73 8.36 -8.07
C LYS A 233 17.33 8.38 -8.70
N ASN A 234 16.75 7.21 -8.90
CA ASN A 234 15.33 7.01 -9.21
C ASN A 234 14.39 7.29 -8.02
N HIS A 235 14.83 8.02 -6.99
CA HIS A 235 14.12 8.18 -5.71
C HIS A 235 13.53 9.59 -5.59
N SER A 236 12.38 9.68 -4.92
CA SER A 236 11.80 10.95 -4.48
C SER A 236 10.93 10.73 -3.24
N TYR A 237 10.74 11.74 -2.40
CA TYR A 237 9.76 11.66 -1.31
C TYR A 237 8.81 12.85 -1.33
N VAL A 238 7.62 12.63 -0.79
CA VAL A 238 6.53 13.62 -0.75
C VAL A 238 6.82 14.67 0.31
N LYS A 239 6.65 15.94 -0.06
CA LYS A 239 6.55 17.08 0.86
C LYS A 239 5.18 17.73 0.71
N LEU A 240 4.63 18.23 1.82
CA LEU A 240 3.50 19.15 1.76
C LEU A 240 3.96 20.46 1.13
N ARG A 241 3.18 21.00 0.20
CA ARG A 241 3.41 22.36 -0.29
C ARG A 241 3.23 23.37 0.85
N PRO A 242 3.94 24.51 0.81
CA PRO A 242 3.66 25.62 1.71
C PRO A 242 2.18 26.02 1.65
N GLY A 243 1.52 26.11 2.81
CA GLY A 243 0.11 26.47 2.89
C GLY A 243 -0.88 25.39 2.46
N ALA A 244 -0.46 24.14 2.26
CA ALA A 244 -1.38 23.05 1.92
C ALA A 244 -2.48 22.88 2.99
N ASP A 245 -3.74 22.92 2.56
CA ASP A 245 -4.90 22.73 3.43
C ASP A 245 -5.07 21.25 3.79
N LEU A 246 -4.63 20.89 5.00
CA LEU A 246 -4.71 19.52 5.52
C LEU A 246 -6.15 19.01 5.66
N THR A 247 -7.10 19.90 5.96
CA THR A 247 -8.52 19.53 6.06
C THR A 247 -9.11 19.24 4.68
N ALA A 248 -8.75 20.02 3.66
CA ALA A 248 -9.16 19.73 2.29
C ALA A 248 -8.59 18.40 1.79
N ILE A 249 -7.32 18.10 2.09
CA ILE A 249 -6.71 16.81 1.75
C ILE A 249 -7.43 15.66 2.46
N ALA A 250 -7.70 15.82 3.76
CA ALA A 250 -8.42 14.81 4.54
C ALA A 250 -9.83 14.55 3.99
N ARG A 251 -10.59 15.61 3.68
CA ARG A 251 -11.93 15.49 3.08
C ARG A 251 -11.89 14.77 1.74
N LEU A 252 -10.93 15.12 0.88
CA LEU A 252 -10.76 14.45 -0.40
C LEU A 252 -10.50 12.94 -0.23
N ILE A 253 -9.67 12.57 0.75
CA ILE A 253 -9.41 11.16 1.06
C ILE A 253 -10.67 10.46 1.58
N ASP A 254 -11.39 11.07 2.54
CA ASP A 254 -12.64 10.51 3.06
C ASP A 254 -13.68 10.33 1.94
N ASP A 255 -13.81 11.31 1.05
CA ASP A 255 -14.72 11.29 -0.10
C ASP A 255 -14.43 10.13 -1.06
N MET A 256 -13.16 9.77 -1.25
CA MET A 256 -12.77 8.60 -2.06
C MET A 256 -13.17 7.26 -1.45
N THR A 257 -13.53 7.22 -0.16
CA THR A 257 -13.96 5.99 0.54
C THR A 257 -15.48 5.84 0.61
N ILE A 258 -16.21 6.81 0.06
CA ILE A 258 -17.68 6.79 0.01
C ILE A 258 -18.11 6.17 -1.32
N ARG A 259 -19.05 5.24 -1.24
CA ARG A 259 -19.69 4.66 -2.43
C ARG A 259 -20.77 5.64 -2.91
N ASN A 260 -20.58 6.18 -4.10
CA ASN A 260 -21.60 6.97 -4.82
C ASN A 260 -22.71 6.08 -5.37
#